data_AF-A0A953MQ21-F1
#
_entry.id   AF-A0A953MQ21-F1
#
_cell.length_a   1.000
_cell.length_b   1.000
_cell.length_c   1.000
_cell.angle_alpha   90.00
_cell.angle_beta   90.00
_cell.angle_gamma   90.00
#
_symmetry.space_group_name_H-M   'P 1'
#
loop_
_entity.id
_entity.type
_entity.pdbx_description
1 polymer ?
#
loop_
_entity_poly.entity_id
_entity_poly.type
_entity_poly.pdbx_seq_one_letter_code
_entity_poly.pdbx_strand_id
1 'polypeptide(L)'
;MKSKIFLIISMFCFSSIAYSQSYHITKIIETNLFELDNHKKVKLYGLFIPSRQDSHSTLSKLADIIYQWETENLLDANVAIETLGSTEDGTNLVAIYKNYPFFIRKNIANELLSNGWASLIIDINNDYLQSLITYQEEAQKNKDGIWEAGFSVSQNVDTPIINAEEMAVFTSRPYLPLLGISIASFALAWDYFSASSDAQKSIDKLNDQIKLLPNTSTGKQTEQIYNDEIDNLKSIKTRKTIVAVTCVAAGIITTLFSFKSVEVKTNFQSLSLSYKF
;
A
#
# COMPACT_ATOMS: atom_id res chain seq x y z
N MET A 1 33.18 4.84 -0.30
CA MET A 1 32.77 3.45 -0.61
C MET A 1 31.45 3.05 0.05
N LYS A 2 31.27 3.26 1.37
CA LYS A 2 30.07 2.81 2.12
C LYS A 2 28.70 3.27 1.54
N SER A 3 28.56 4.52 1.10
CA SER A 3 27.27 5.01 0.54
C SER A 3 26.85 4.34 -0.77
N LYS A 4 27.79 3.92 -1.63
CA LYS A 4 27.46 3.18 -2.87
C LYS A 4 26.86 1.80 -2.57
N ILE A 5 27.35 1.13 -1.53
CA ILE A 5 26.84 -0.18 -1.09
C ILE A 5 25.42 -0.02 -0.52
N PHE A 6 25.17 1.03 0.28
CA PHE A 6 23.83 1.31 0.80
C PHE A 6 22.79 1.59 -0.31
N LEU A 7 23.18 2.34 -1.34
CA LEU A 7 22.30 2.64 -2.49
C LEU A 7 21.97 1.38 -3.31
N ILE A 8 22.94 0.47 -3.48
CA ILE A 8 22.70 -0.84 -4.13
C ILE A 8 21.77 -1.70 -3.26
N ILE A 9 21.97 -1.77 -1.94
CA ILE A 9 21.12 -2.54 -1.04
C ILE A 9 19.69 -1.98 -1.02
N SER A 10 19.51 -0.66 -0.95
CA SER A 10 18.15 -0.08 -1.00
C SER A 10 17.48 -0.35 -2.34
N MET A 11 18.21 -0.26 -3.46
CA MET A 11 17.69 -0.59 -4.80
C MET A 11 17.27 -2.07 -4.91
N PHE A 12 18.02 -3.00 -4.32
CA PHE A 12 17.60 -4.40 -4.22
C PHE A 12 16.36 -4.57 -3.33
N CYS A 13 16.29 -3.93 -2.16
CA CYS A 13 15.11 -3.96 -1.30
C CYS A 13 13.87 -3.39 -2.01
N PHE A 14 13.99 -2.30 -2.76
CA PHE A 14 12.89 -1.75 -3.57
C PHE A 14 12.41 -2.75 -4.64
N SER A 15 13.31 -3.44 -5.33
CA SER A 15 12.94 -4.44 -6.34
C SER A 15 12.19 -5.64 -5.76
N SER A 16 12.51 -6.06 -4.53
CA SER A 16 11.88 -7.22 -3.87
C SER A 16 10.50 -6.95 -3.26
N ILE A 17 10.13 -5.68 -3.03
CA ILE A 17 8.84 -5.31 -2.43
C ILE A 17 7.75 -5.06 -3.50
N ALA A 18 8.14 -4.92 -4.78
CA ALA A 18 7.22 -4.65 -5.88
C ALA A 18 6.41 -5.86 -6.38
N TYR A 19 6.78 -7.10 -6.00
CA TYR A 19 6.07 -8.32 -6.42
C TYR A 19 4.81 -8.62 -5.60
N SER A 20 3.88 -7.67 -5.60
CA SER A 20 2.49 -8.07 -5.68
C SER A 20 2.30 -8.65 -7.08
N GLN A 21 2.03 -9.95 -7.19
CA GLN A 21 1.79 -10.57 -8.49
C GLN A 21 0.62 -9.83 -9.16
N SER A 22 0.95 -9.10 -10.23
CA SER A 22 -0.04 -8.47 -11.10
C SER A 22 -0.38 -9.47 -12.18
N TYR A 23 -1.68 -9.59 -12.43
CA TYR A 23 -2.25 -10.43 -13.46
C TYR A 23 -3.05 -9.53 -14.40
N HIS A 24 -3.07 -9.86 -15.68
CA HIS A 24 -4.04 -9.33 -16.62
C HIS A 24 -5.23 -10.29 -16.74
N ILE A 25 -6.44 -9.75 -16.69
CA ILE A 25 -7.64 -10.49 -17.10
C ILE A 25 -7.71 -10.41 -18.62
N THR A 26 -7.40 -11.51 -19.30
CA THR A 26 -7.37 -11.61 -20.76
C THR A 26 -8.73 -11.92 -21.35
N LYS A 27 -9.66 -12.43 -20.54
CA LYS A 27 -11.00 -12.80 -20.98
C LYS A 27 -11.99 -12.84 -19.82
N ILE A 28 -13.22 -12.42 -20.11
CA ILE A 28 -14.38 -12.66 -19.26
C ILE A 28 -15.14 -13.81 -19.92
N ILE A 29 -15.32 -14.92 -19.19
CA ILE A 29 -15.97 -16.13 -19.71
C ILE A 29 -17.48 -16.03 -19.48
N GLU A 30 -17.86 -15.62 -18.27
CA GLU A 30 -19.22 -15.33 -17.83
C GLU A 30 -19.12 -14.27 -16.71
N THR A 31 -20.24 -13.70 -16.28
CA THR A 31 -20.24 -12.86 -15.07
C THR A 31 -19.59 -13.61 -13.91
N ASN A 32 -18.72 -12.93 -13.17
CA ASN A 32 -17.94 -13.56 -12.08
C ASN A 32 -17.04 -14.75 -12.50
N LEU A 33 -16.66 -14.89 -13.77
CA LEU A 33 -15.72 -15.95 -14.21
C LEU A 33 -14.72 -15.42 -15.26
N PHE A 34 -13.46 -15.36 -14.86
CA PHE A 34 -12.39 -14.69 -15.62
C PHE A 34 -11.28 -15.67 -16.00
N GLU A 35 -10.62 -15.43 -17.14
CA GLU A 35 -9.35 -16.05 -17.53
C GLU A 35 -8.23 -15.03 -17.36
N LEU A 36 -7.09 -15.48 -16.82
CA LEU A 36 -5.88 -14.66 -16.66
C LEU A 36 -4.88 -14.88 -17.80
N ASP A 37 -3.89 -14.01 -17.89
CA ASP A 37 -2.71 -14.13 -18.77
C ASP A 37 -1.98 -15.49 -18.70
N ASN A 38 -2.02 -16.16 -17.55
CA ASN A 38 -1.46 -17.49 -17.33
C ASN A 38 -2.45 -18.65 -17.63
N HIS A 39 -3.57 -18.37 -18.29
CA HIS A 39 -4.67 -19.29 -18.61
C HIS A 39 -5.39 -19.93 -17.41
N LYS A 40 -5.13 -19.48 -16.17
CA LYS A 40 -5.93 -19.92 -15.02
C LYS A 40 -7.30 -19.25 -15.04
N LYS A 41 -8.32 -20.03 -14.70
CA LYS A 41 -9.66 -19.52 -14.39
C LYS A 41 -9.76 -19.07 -12.94
N VAL A 42 -10.42 -17.95 -12.73
CA VAL A 42 -10.68 -17.39 -11.40
C VAL A 42 -12.12 -16.88 -11.27
N LYS A 43 -12.67 -16.97 -10.06
CA LYS A 43 -14.03 -16.54 -9.69
C LYS A 43 -13.99 -15.80 -8.35
N LEU A 44 -14.81 -14.76 -8.16
CA LEU A 44 -14.84 -14.02 -6.89
C LEU A 44 -15.36 -14.92 -5.76
N TYR A 45 -14.60 -14.97 -4.67
CA TYR A 45 -14.89 -15.75 -3.48
C TYR A 45 -16.12 -15.21 -2.73
N GLY A 46 -17.03 -16.10 -2.34
CA GLY A 46 -18.17 -15.80 -1.46
C GLY A 46 -19.23 -14.86 -2.04
N LEU A 47 -19.29 -14.69 -3.37
CA LEU A 47 -20.32 -13.88 -4.03
C LEU A 47 -21.25 -14.71 -4.90
N PHE A 48 -22.56 -14.54 -4.70
CA PHE A 48 -23.59 -14.82 -5.70
C PHE A 48 -23.72 -13.59 -6.60
N ILE A 49 -23.61 -13.80 -7.91
CA ILE A 49 -23.73 -12.79 -8.96
C ILE A 49 -24.61 -13.40 -10.07
N PRO A 50 -25.62 -12.69 -10.58
CA PRO A 50 -26.48 -13.17 -11.67
C PRO A 50 -25.71 -13.62 -12.91
N SER A 51 -26.17 -14.69 -13.55
CA SER A 51 -25.66 -15.22 -14.81
C SER A 51 -26.53 -14.79 -15.98
N ARG A 52 -25.93 -14.56 -17.16
CA ARG A 52 -26.73 -14.30 -18.38
C ARG A 52 -27.64 -15.48 -18.73
N GLN A 53 -27.30 -16.67 -18.24
CA GLN A 53 -28.06 -17.92 -18.40
C GLN A 53 -29.17 -18.11 -17.35
N ASP A 54 -29.37 -17.17 -16.42
CA ASP A 54 -30.42 -17.25 -15.40
C ASP A 54 -31.82 -17.36 -16.01
N SER A 55 -32.63 -18.29 -15.51
CA SER A 55 -34.02 -18.47 -15.94
C SER A 55 -34.94 -17.29 -15.61
N HIS A 56 -34.52 -16.41 -14.68
CA HIS A 56 -35.28 -15.23 -14.29
C HIS A 56 -34.89 -14.03 -15.15
N SER A 57 -35.81 -13.55 -15.99
CA SER A 57 -35.51 -12.53 -17.01
C SER A 57 -34.91 -11.22 -16.47
N THR A 58 -35.24 -10.83 -15.22
CA THR A 58 -34.64 -9.65 -14.58
C THR A 58 -33.18 -9.88 -14.17
N LEU A 59 -32.83 -11.11 -13.76
CA LEU A 59 -31.46 -11.45 -13.36
C LEU A 59 -30.56 -11.59 -14.58
N SER A 60 -31.03 -12.24 -15.65
CA SER A 60 -30.32 -12.33 -16.93
C SER A 60 -30.03 -10.94 -17.53
N LYS A 61 -31.02 -10.01 -17.52
CA LYS A 61 -30.79 -8.60 -17.92
C LYS A 61 -29.78 -7.87 -17.05
N LEU A 62 -29.79 -8.12 -15.74
CA LEU A 62 -28.80 -7.52 -14.84
C LEU A 62 -27.40 -8.10 -15.08
N ALA A 63 -27.31 -9.40 -15.40
CA ALA A 63 -26.07 -10.05 -15.78
C ALA A 63 -25.46 -9.47 -17.08
N ASP A 64 -26.28 -9.08 -18.06
CA ASP A 64 -25.79 -8.36 -19.25
C ASP A 64 -25.15 -7.01 -18.88
N ILE A 65 -25.76 -6.25 -17.96
CA ILE A 65 -25.21 -4.98 -17.45
C ILE A 65 -23.90 -5.21 -16.70
N ILE A 66 -23.86 -6.23 -15.83
CA ILE A 66 -22.66 -6.61 -15.07
C ILE A 66 -21.54 -7.03 -16.04
N TYR A 67 -21.83 -7.88 -17.02
CA TYR A 67 -20.87 -8.34 -18.01
C TYR A 67 -20.31 -7.19 -18.85
N GLN A 68 -21.14 -6.23 -19.25
CA GLN A 68 -20.68 -5.02 -19.92
C GLN A 68 -19.75 -4.20 -19.00
N TRP A 69 -20.14 -3.97 -17.75
CA TRP A 69 -19.31 -3.24 -16.79
C TRP A 69 -17.97 -3.93 -16.53
N GLU A 70 -17.97 -5.26 -16.35
CA GLU A 70 -16.76 -6.08 -16.21
C GLU A 70 -15.89 -5.95 -17.47
N THR A 71 -16.48 -5.95 -18.67
CA THR A 71 -15.76 -5.76 -19.94
C THR A 71 -15.10 -4.38 -20.02
N GLU A 72 -15.79 -3.32 -19.62
CA GLU A 72 -15.27 -1.96 -19.65
C GLU A 72 -14.23 -1.68 -18.54
N ASN A 73 -14.27 -2.43 -17.43
CA ASN A 73 -13.47 -2.13 -16.24
C ASN A 73 -12.39 -3.15 -15.89
N LEU A 74 -12.53 -4.42 -16.29
CA LEU A 74 -11.66 -5.52 -15.88
C LEU A 74 -10.91 -6.15 -17.05
N LEU A 75 -11.48 -6.18 -18.26
CA LEU A 75 -10.77 -6.71 -19.43
C LEU A 75 -9.49 -5.91 -19.70
N ASP A 76 -8.39 -6.62 -19.96
CA ASP A 76 -7.02 -6.10 -20.11
C ASP A 76 -6.47 -5.32 -18.89
N ALA A 77 -7.23 -5.20 -17.80
CA ALA A 77 -6.85 -4.42 -16.63
C ALA A 77 -5.74 -5.12 -15.82
N ASN A 78 -4.83 -4.31 -15.28
CA ASN A 78 -3.83 -4.75 -14.30
C ASN A 78 -4.49 -4.98 -12.94
N VAL A 79 -4.72 -6.23 -12.55
CA VAL A 79 -5.30 -6.60 -11.25
C VAL A 79 -4.28 -7.26 -10.34
N ALA A 80 -4.41 -7.05 -9.03
CA ALA A 80 -3.79 -7.88 -8.01
C ALA A 80 -4.83 -8.91 -7.55
N ILE A 81 -4.40 -10.15 -7.35
CA ILE A 81 -5.28 -11.28 -7.04
C ILE A 81 -4.80 -11.94 -5.74
N GLU A 82 -5.74 -12.18 -4.84
CA GLU A 82 -5.55 -12.92 -3.59
C GLU A 82 -6.38 -14.20 -3.67
N THR A 83 -5.74 -15.37 -3.53
CA THR A 83 -6.46 -16.65 -3.61
C THR A 83 -6.98 -17.01 -2.23
N LEU A 84 -8.30 -17.24 -2.15
CA LEU A 84 -9.04 -17.51 -0.91
C LEU A 84 -9.58 -18.95 -0.85
N GLY A 85 -9.52 -19.68 -1.97
CA GLY A 85 -9.84 -21.10 -2.04
C GLY A 85 -9.79 -21.64 -3.45
N SER A 86 -10.28 -22.86 -3.65
CA SER A 86 -10.51 -23.46 -4.97
C SER A 86 -11.81 -24.25 -4.96
N THR A 87 -12.30 -24.54 -6.16
CA THR A 87 -13.46 -25.42 -6.39
C THR A 87 -13.02 -26.77 -6.94
N GLU A 88 -13.88 -27.78 -6.89
CA GLU A 88 -13.57 -29.14 -7.35
C GLU A 88 -13.14 -29.22 -8.83
N ASP A 89 -13.59 -28.27 -9.67
CA ASP A 89 -13.21 -28.20 -11.09
C ASP A 89 -11.83 -27.56 -11.35
N GLY A 90 -11.13 -27.13 -10.29
CA GLY A 90 -9.83 -26.46 -10.35
C GLY A 90 -9.89 -24.94 -10.56
N THR A 91 -11.09 -24.33 -10.63
CA THR A 91 -11.23 -22.86 -10.66
C THR A 91 -10.87 -22.28 -9.31
N ASN A 92 -9.98 -21.28 -9.30
CA ASN A 92 -9.53 -20.63 -8.07
C ASN A 92 -10.58 -19.60 -7.62
N LEU A 93 -10.90 -19.62 -6.33
CA LEU A 93 -11.75 -18.60 -5.70
C LEU A 93 -10.85 -17.49 -5.16
N VAL A 94 -11.13 -16.25 -5.53
CA VAL A 94 -10.21 -15.12 -5.34
C VAL A 94 -10.88 -13.84 -4.87
N ALA A 95 -10.12 -12.93 -4.28
CA ALA A 95 -10.42 -11.51 -4.27
C ALA A 95 -9.63 -10.82 -5.40
N ILE A 96 -10.31 -9.95 -6.17
CA ILE A 96 -9.70 -9.19 -7.27
C ILE A 96 -9.62 -7.73 -6.86
N TYR A 97 -8.43 -7.15 -6.98
CA TYR A 97 -8.16 -5.75 -6.68
C TYR A 97 -7.67 -5.03 -7.95
N LYS A 98 -8.47 -4.11 -8.49
CA LYS A 98 -8.05 -3.25 -9.60
C LYS A 98 -7.01 -2.25 -9.11
N ASN A 99 -5.84 -2.24 -9.75
CA ASN A 99 -4.76 -1.32 -9.41
C ASN A 99 -4.98 0.02 -10.11
N TYR A 100 -4.98 1.10 -9.34
CA TYR A 100 -4.95 2.47 -9.84
C TYR A 100 -3.55 3.08 -9.64
N PRO A 101 -3.21 4.18 -10.34
CA PRO A 101 -2.03 4.98 -10.04
C PRO A 101 -1.95 5.33 -8.54
N PHE A 102 -0.74 5.51 -8.02
CA PHE A 102 -0.47 5.84 -6.61
C PHE A 102 -0.89 4.77 -5.58
N PHE A 103 -0.79 3.48 -5.94
CA PHE A 103 -0.98 2.32 -5.06
C PHE A 103 -2.39 2.13 -4.50
N ILE A 104 -3.39 2.88 -4.98
CA ILE A 104 -4.79 2.69 -4.62
C ILE A 104 -5.29 1.37 -5.23
N ARG A 105 -5.82 0.49 -4.39
CA ARG A 105 -6.42 -0.79 -4.79
C ARG A 105 -7.91 -0.76 -4.50
N LYS A 106 -8.73 -1.00 -5.51
CA LYS A 106 -10.19 -1.14 -5.34
C LYS A 106 -10.57 -2.62 -5.43
N ASN A 107 -11.10 -3.18 -4.34
CA ASN A 107 -11.67 -4.53 -4.37
C ASN A 107 -12.92 -4.53 -5.23
N ILE A 108 -12.98 -5.41 -6.23
CA ILE A 108 -14.11 -5.52 -7.16
C ILE A 108 -15.37 -6.00 -6.45
N ALA A 109 -15.24 -6.84 -5.41
CA ALA A 109 -16.38 -7.29 -4.62
C ALA A 109 -17.15 -6.12 -3.98
N ASN A 110 -16.45 -5.10 -3.48
CA ASN A 110 -17.08 -3.91 -2.90
C ASN A 110 -17.98 -3.20 -3.93
N GLU A 111 -17.51 -3.05 -5.16
CA GLU A 111 -18.24 -2.36 -6.23
C GLU A 111 -19.51 -3.14 -6.62
N LEU A 112 -19.39 -4.45 -6.81
CA LEU A 112 -20.52 -5.29 -7.20
C LEU A 112 -21.58 -5.34 -6.08
N LEU A 113 -21.18 -5.36 -4.81
CA LEU A 113 -22.09 -5.31 -3.67
C LEU A 113 -22.75 -3.93 -3.52
N SER A 114 -22.00 -2.83 -3.62
CA SER A 114 -22.52 -1.46 -3.50
C SER A 114 -23.53 -1.10 -4.60
N ASN A 115 -23.41 -1.65 -5.80
CA ASN A 115 -24.40 -1.45 -6.87
C ASN A 115 -25.60 -2.41 -6.79
N GLY A 116 -25.67 -3.28 -5.76
CA GLY A 116 -26.70 -4.32 -5.66
C GLY A 116 -26.61 -5.39 -6.75
N TRP A 117 -25.44 -5.57 -7.37
CA TRP A 117 -25.21 -6.55 -8.44
C TRP A 117 -24.77 -7.93 -7.91
N ALA A 118 -24.39 -7.99 -6.64
CA ALA A 118 -23.97 -9.20 -5.95
C ALA A 118 -24.64 -9.32 -4.58
N SER A 119 -24.60 -10.53 -4.02
CA SER A 119 -24.89 -10.80 -2.61
C SER A 119 -23.87 -11.79 -2.03
N LEU A 120 -23.57 -11.67 -0.74
CA LEU A 120 -22.68 -12.56 -0.01
C LEU A 120 -23.31 -13.96 0.14
N ILE A 121 -22.57 -14.98 -0.27
CA ILE A 121 -22.83 -16.37 0.08
C ILE A 121 -22.21 -16.57 1.47
N ILE A 122 -23.05 -16.77 2.47
CA ILE A 122 -22.67 -16.60 3.88
C ILE A 122 -21.78 -17.75 4.36
N ASP A 123 -20.49 -17.46 4.59
CA ASP A 123 -19.71 -18.07 5.67
C ASP A 123 -19.36 -16.97 6.68
N ILE A 124 -19.90 -17.09 7.89
CA ILE A 124 -19.86 -16.04 8.92
C ILE A 124 -18.45 -15.88 9.49
N ASN A 125 -17.58 -16.90 9.38
CA ASN A 125 -16.28 -16.95 10.05
C ASN A 125 -15.11 -16.38 9.22
N ASN A 126 -15.37 -15.73 8.09
CA ASN A 126 -14.35 -15.25 7.18
C ASN A 126 -14.16 -13.72 7.25
N ASP A 127 -12.99 -13.26 7.73
CA ASP A 127 -12.64 -11.83 7.89
C ASP A 127 -12.79 -11.01 6.60
N TYR A 128 -12.52 -11.61 5.43
CA TYR A 128 -12.71 -10.94 4.14
C TYR A 128 -14.19 -10.70 3.87
N LEU A 129 -15.06 -11.69 4.07
CA LEU A 129 -16.51 -11.54 3.89
C LEU A 129 -17.13 -10.58 4.91
N GLN A 130 -16.66 -10.60 6.17
CA GLN A 130 -17.07 -9.63 7.19
C GLN A 130 -16.78 -8.18 6.76
N SER A 131 -15.66 -7.94 6.08
CA SER A 131 -15.32 -6.61 5.54
C SER A 131 -16.22 -6.13 4.40
N LEU A 132 -17.05 -7.01 3.84
CA LEU A 132 -17.94 -6.74 2.71
C LEU A 132 -19.40 -6.45 3.10
N ILE A 133 -19.82 -6.83 4.31
CA ILE A 133 -21.22 -6.78 4.77
C ILE A 133 -21.83 -5.38 4.58
N THR A 134 -21.10 -4.32 4.95
CA THR A 134 -21.61 -2.94 4.91
C THR A 134 -22.00 -2.48 3.50
N TYR A 135 -21.31 -2.94 2.46
CA TYR A 135 -21.65 -2.60 1.07
C TYR A 135 -22.95 -3.27 0.62
N GLN A 136 -23.20 -4.49 1.09
CA GLN A 136 -24.46 -5.19 0.83
C GLN A 136 -25.63 -4.53 1.58
N GLU A 137 -25.46 -4.22 2.86
CA GLU A 137 -26.50 -3.59 3.68
C GLU A 137 -26.94 -2.23 3.13
N GLU A 138 -26.00 -1.45 2.57
CA GLU A 138 -26.30 -0.18 1.91
C GLU A 138 -27.15 -0.37 0.64
N ALA A 139 -26.74 -1.26 -0.27
CA ALA A 139 -27.51 -1.58 -1.49
C ALA A 139 -28.89 -2.18 -1.18
N GLN A 140 -29.00 -3.04 -0.15
CA GLN A 140 -30.28 -3.58 0.34
C GLN A 140 -31.22 -2.49 0.83
N LYS A 141 -30.71 -1.54 1.62
CA LYS A 141 -31.47 -0.41 2.16
C LYS A 141 -31.99 0.51 1.06
N ASN A 142 -31.19 0.72 0.01
CA ASN A 142 -31.55 1.53 -1.15
C ASN A 142 -32.47 0.80 -2.14
N LYS A 143 -32.49 -0.54 -2.08
CA LYS A 143 -33.14 -1.46 -3.03
C LYS A 143 -32.52 -1.46 -4.44
N ASP A 144 -31.19 -1.41 -4.51
CA ASP A 144 -30.47 -1.39 -5.77
C ASP A 144 -30.38 -2.81 -6.40
N GLY A 145 -30.39 -2.90 -7.73
CA GLY A 145 -30.06 -4.12 -8.49
C GLY A 145 -30.93 -5.35 -8.16
N ILE A 146 -30.33 -6.43 -7.67
CA ILE A 146 -31.03 -7.67 -7.30
C ILE A 146 -32.08 -7.44 -6.20
N TRP A 147 -31.88 -6.43 -5.35
CA TRP A 147 -32.79 -6.10 -4.26
C TRP A 147 -34.07 -5.40 -4.76
N GLU A 148 -34.00 -4.67 -5.88
CA GLU A 148 -35.18 -4.13 -6.58
C GLU A 148 -36.09 -5.26 -7.08
N ALA A 149 -35.48 -6.32 -7.63
CA ALA A 149 -36.16 -7.49 -8.15
C ALA A 149 -36.83 -8.38 -7.07
N GLY A 150 -36.75 -7.99 -5.80
CA GLY A 150 -37.27 -8.76 -4.66
C GLY A 150 -36.51 -10.06 -4.41
N PHE A 151 -35.30 -10.20 -4.96
CA PHE A 151 -34.49 -11.39 -4.81
C PHE A 151 -34.00 -11.52 -3.36
N SER A 152 -34.19 -12.69 -2.76
CA SER A 152 -33.56 -13.06 -1.50
C SER A 152 -32.84 -14.39 -1.68
N VAL A 153 -31.54 -14.41 -1.40
CA VAL A 153 -30.76 -15.66 -1.40
C VAL A 153 -31.17 -16.46 -0.17
N SER A 154 -31.99 -17.49 -0.39
CA SER A 154 -32.16 -18.56 0.59
C SER A 154 -30.81 -19.27 0.79
N GLN A 155 -30.45 -19.55 2.05
CA GLN A 155 -29.11 -19.96 2.49
C GLN A 155 -28.59 -21.33 1.98
N ASN A 156 -29.28 -21.96 1.02
CA ASN A 156 -28.93 -23.24 0.40
C ASN A 156 -28.76 -23.08 -1.13
N VAL A 157 -27.80 -22.25 -1.55
CA VAL A 157 -27.17 -22.42 -2.86
C VAL A 157 -26.02 -23.39 -2.64
N ASP A 158 -25.98 -24.50 -3.37
CA ASP A 158 -25.02 -25.60 -3.19
C ASP A 158 -23.60 -25.06 -2.95
N THR A 159 -23.16 -25.13 -1.69
CA THR A 159 -21.86 -24.62 -1.29
C THR A 159 -20.81 -25.51 -1.93
N PRO A 160 -19.91 -24.98 -2.79
CA PRO A 160 -18.83 -25.78 -3.33
C PRO A 160 -18.02 -26.32 -2.14
N ILE A 161 -17.73 -27.62 -2.13
CA ILE A 161 -17.04 -28.26 -1.02
C ILE A 161 -15.61 -27.72 -0.97
N ILE A 162 -15.38 -26.77 -0.06
CA ILE A 162 -14.07 -26.15 0.13
C ILE A 162 -13.18 -27.16 0.86
N ASN A 163 -12.26 -27.77 0.13
CA ASN A 163 -11.15 -28.51 0.73
C ASN A 163 -10.28 -27.51 1.51
N ALA A 164 -10.46 -27.44 2.84
CA ALA A 164 -9.92 -26.41 3.71
C ALA A 164 -8.41 -26.53 4.02
N GLU A 165 -7.66 -27.33 3.26
CA GLU A 165 -6.20 -27.44 3.40
C GLU A 165 -5.51 -26.36 2.55
N GLU A 166 -4.81 -25.44 3.25
CA GLU A 166 -4.14 -24.21 2.76
C GLU A 166 -4.93 -22.89 2.79
N MET A 167 -5.63 -22.60 3.90
CA MET A 167 -5.84 -21.20 4.31
C MET A 167 -4.52 -20.56 4.77
N ALA A 168 -3.70 -20.12 3.81
CA ALA A 168 -2.54 -19.29 4.06
C ALA A 168 -3.00 -17.88 4.49
N VAL A 169 -3.09 -17.65 5.81
CA VAL A 169 -3.44 -16.35 6.41
C VAL A 169 -2.34 -15.32 6.10
N PHE A 170 -2.42 -14.71 4.92
CA PHE A 170 -1.64 -13.52 4.58
C PHE A 170 -2.26 -12.31 5.27
N THR A 171 -1.84 -12.09 6.51
CA THR A 171 -2.10 -10.85 7.24
C THR A 171 -1.89 -9.64 6.33
N SER A 172 -2.88 -8.74 6.26
CA SER A 172 -2.84 -7.56 5.37
C SER A 172 -1.60 -6.74 5.69
N ARG A 173 -0.54 -6.91 4.90
CA ARG A 173 0.76 -6.34 5.26
C ARG A 173 0.65 -4.81 5.17
N PRO A 174 1.17 -4.05 6.16
CA PRO A 174 1.34 -2.60 6.01
C PRO A 174 2.11 -2.31 4.72
N TYR A 175 1.97 -1.10 4.17
CA TYR A 175 2.58 -0.69 2.90
C TYR A 175 4.12 -0.74 2.98
N LEU A 176 4.69 -1.94 2.82
CA LEU A 176 6.11 -2.26 2.83
C LEU A 176 6.95 -1.37 1.89
N PRO A 177 6.47 -0.92 0.71
CA PRO A 177 7.22 0.05 -0.10
C PRO A 177 7.49 1.36 0.63
N LEU A 178 6.49 1.87 1.37
CA LEU A 178 6.61 3.11 2.15
C LEU A 178 7.59 2.93 3.32
N LEU A 179 7.58 1.76 3.98
CA LEU A 179 8.56 1.43 5.02
C LEU A 179 10.00 1.37 4.47
N GLY A 180 10.18 0.88 3.23
CA GLY A 180 11.47 0.95 2.52
C GLY A 180 11.95 2.38 2.28
N ILE A 181 11.04 3.27 1.85
CA ILE A 181 11.31 4.71 1.66
C ILE A 181 11.67 5.39 3.00
N SER A 182 11.01 5.04 4.10
CA SER A 182 11.32 5.66 5.39
C SER A 182 12.69 5.23 5.92
N ILE A 183 13.05 3.94 5.82
CA ILE A 183 14.39 3.44 6.16
C ILE A 183 15.47 4.15 5.34
N ALA A 184 15.25 4.31 4.02
CA ALA A 184 16.18 5.04 3.15
C ALA A 184 16.31 6.52 3.56
N SER A 185 15.20 7.15 3.95
CA SER A 185 15.16 8.55 4.43
C SER A 185 15.92 8.72 5.75
N PHE A 186 15.76 7.82 6.72
CA PHE A 186 16.53 7.85 7.96
C PHE A 186 18.03 7.60 7.75
N ALA A 187 18.40 6.72 6.83
CA ALA A 187 19.81 6.49 6.49
C ALA A 187 20.46 7.70 5.81
N LEU A 188 19.74 8.40 4.91
CA LEU A 188 20.18 9.67 4.36
C LEU A 188 20.33 10.73 5.46
N ALA A 189 19.36 10.85 6.36
CA ALA A 189 19.45 11.77 7.49
C ALA A 189 20.70 11.52 8.35
N TRP A 190 21.02 10.25 8.62
CA TRP A 190 22.23 9.86 9.35
C TRP A 190 23.53 10.29 8.65
N ASP A 191 23.63 10.11 7.33
CA ASP A 191 24.80 10.54 6.53
C ASP A 191 24.95 12.07 6.56
N TYR A 192 23.85 12.82 6.42
CA TYR A 192 23.84 14.28 6.50
C TYR A 192 24.18 14.80 7.92
N PHE A 193 23.69 14.17 8.98
CA PHE A 193 24.09 14.50 10.37
C PHE A 193 25.57 14.18 10.63
N SER A 194 26.08 13.06 10.11
CA SER A 194 27.50 12.69 10.22
C SER A 194 28.39 13.74 9.54
N ALA A 195 28.05 14.15 8.32
CA ALA A 195 28.76 15.22 7.61
C ALA A 195 28.69 16.59 8.33
N SER A 196 27.55 16.90 8.97
CA SER A 196 27.41 18.11 9.81
C SER A 196 28.28 18.06 11.07
N SER A 197 28.40 16.88 11.70
CA SER A 197 29.30 16.64 12.83
C SER A 197 30.78 16.81 12.44
N ASP A 198 31.19 16.29 11.28
CA ASP A 198 32.58 16.42 10.81
C ASP A 198 32.93 17.86 10.40
N ALA A 199 31.98 18.63 9.86
CA ALA A 199 32.12 20.06 9.67
C ALA A 199 32.33 20.80 11.01
N GLN A 200 31.57 20.46 12.07
CA GLN A 200 31.77 21.03 13.40
C GLN A 200 33.16 20.72 13.97
N LYS A 201 33.62 19.46 13.92
CA LYS A 201 34.96 19.06 14.38
C LYS A 201 36.08 19.83 13.65
N SER A 202 35.83 20.22 12.40
CA SER A 202 36.79 21.00 11.59
C SER A 202 36.81 22.46 12.02
N ILE A 203 35.63 23.06 12.30
CA ILE A 203 35.50 24.39 12.91
C ILE A 203 36.20 24.43 14.28
N ASP A 204 35.99 23.43 15.13
CA ASP A 204 36.60 23.36 16.46
C ASP A 204 38.13 23.35 16.39
N LYS A 205 38.70 22.54 15.48
CA LYS A 205 40.15 22.51 15.23
C LYS A 205 40.70 23.84 14.74
N LEU A 206 40.02 24.54 13.83
CA LEU A 206 40.46 25.86 13.35
C LEU A 206 40.39 26.90 14.47
N ASN A 207 39.34 26.90 15.29
CA ASN A 207 39.24 27.75 16.48
C ASN A 207 40.39 27.50 17.48
N ASP A 208 40.77 26.25 17.70
CA ASP A 208 41.90 25.90 18.56
C ASP A 208 43.24 26.31 17.96
N GLN A 209 43.40 26.27 16.63
CA GLN A 209 44.57 26.80 15.95
C GLN A 209 44.65 28.33 16.03
N ILE A 210 43.53 29.06 15.91
CA ILE A 210 43.48 30.53 16.08
C ILE A 210 44.00 30.94 17.47
N LYS A 211 43.61 30.24 18.53
CA LYS A 211 44.07 30.52 19.92
C LYS A 211 45.59 30.41 20.10
N LEU A 212 46.28 29.69 19.21
CA LEU A 212 47.73 29.48 19.25
C LEU A 212 48.51 30.45 18.36
N LEU A 213 47.84 31.33 17.62
CA LEU A 213 48.50 32.29 16.73
C LEU A 213 49.20 33.42 17.52
N PRO A 214 50.44 33.80 17.15
CA PRO A 214 51.13 34.92 17.79
C PRO A 214 50.52 36.26 17.36
N ASN A 215 50.33 37.19 18.30
CA ASN A 215 49.77 38.53 18.05
C ASN A 215 50.74 39.43 17.25
N THR A 216 50.85 39.12 15.96
CA THR A 216 51.73 39.72 14.94
C THR A 216 50.90 40.05 13.71
N SER A 217 51.43 40.86 12.78
CA SER A 217 50.75 41.15 11.51
C SER A 217 50.43 39.88 10.72
N THR A 218 51.40 38.96 10.62
CA THR A 218 51.25 37.66 9.95
C THR A 218 50.26 36.75 10.68
N GLY A 219 50.25 36.76 12.03
CA GLY A 219 49.28 36.04 12.83
C GLY A 219 47.84 36.50 12.55
N LYS A 220 47.60 37.81 12.51
CA LYS A 220 46.28 38.39 12.20
C LYS A 220 45.80 38.08 10.78
N GLN A 221 46.70 38.07 9.80
CA GLN A 221 46.36 37.63 8.44
C GLN A 221 45.98 36.14 8.40
N THR A 222 46.69 35.30 9.15
CA THR A 222 46.40 33.85 9.25
C THR A 222 45.07 33.59 9.96
N GLU A 223 44.79 34.34 11.03
CA GLU A 223 43.51 34.33 11.76
C GLU A 223 42.34 34.69 10.82
N GLN A 224 42.49 35.72 9.98
CA GLN A 224 41.47 36.09 9.01
C GLN A 224 41.17 34.97 8.01
N ILE A 225 42.21 34.34 7.44
CA ILE A 225 42.06 33.19 6.53
C ILE A 225 41.32 32.02 7.21
N TYR A 226 41.63 31.73 8.48
CA TYR A 226 40.92 30.69 9.24
C TYR A 226 39.47 31.07 9.54
N ASN A 227 39.17 32.34 9.82
CA ASN A 227 37.79 32.81 10.03
C ASN A 227 36.94 32.70 8.75
N ASP A 228 37.49 33.05 7.59
CA ASP A 228 36.79 32.90 6.29
C ASP A 228 36.43 31.43 6.01
N GLU A 229 37.35 30.49 6.27
CA GLU A 229 37.08 29.06 6.10
C GLU A 229 36.12 28.50 7.19
N ILE A 230 36.20 29.00 8.43
CA ILE A 230 35.22 28.69 9.48
C ILE A 230 33.80 29.08 9.04
N ASP A 231 33.61 30.25 8.41
CA ASP A 231 32.29 30.70 7.97
C ASP A 231 31.76 29.90 6.77
N ASN A 232 32.63 29.47 5.86
CA ASN A 232 32.31 28.48 4.83
C ASN A 232 31.86 27.15 5.45
N LEU A 233 32.61 26.63 6.43
CA LEU A 233 32.27 25.40 7.16
C LEU A 233 30.97 25.52 7.96
N LYS A 234 30.67 26.68 8.58
CA LYS A 234 29.37 26.95 9.22
C LYS A 234 28.23 26.88 8.20
N SER A 235 28.41 27.47 7.02
CA SER A 235 27.44 27.41 5.92
C SER A 235 27.22 25.98 5.43
N ILE A 236 28.27 25.17 5.32
CA ILE A 236 28.17 23.74 4.99
C ILE A 236 27.41 22.98 6.08
N LYS A 237 27.80 23.15 7.35
CA LYS A 237 27.14 22.53 8.52
C LYS A 237 25.64 22.82 8.53
N THR A 238 25.24 24.08 8.42
CA THR A 238 23.83 24.50 8.40
C THR A 238 23.05 23.84 7.27
N ARG A 239 23.57 23.86 6.04
CA ARG A 239 22.94 23.21 4.88
C ARG A 239 22.78 21.69 5.10
N LYS A 240 23.80 21.02 5.63
CA LYS A 240 23.75 19.57 5.93
C LYS A 240 22.74 19.25 7.03
N THR A 241 22.67 20.05 8.10
CA THR A 241 21.67 19.90 9.16
C THR A 241 20.24 20.07 8.66
N ILE A 242 19.96 21.08 7.81
CA ILE A 242 18.62 21.29 7.23
C ILE A 242 18.18 20.04 6.46
N VAL A 243 19.01 19.55 5.54
CA VAL A 243 18.68 18.35 4.74
C VAL A 243 18.50 17.12 5.63
N ALA A 244 19.33 16.95 6.68
CA ALA A 244 19.17 15.86 7.63
C ALA A 244 17.79 15.90 8.33
N VAL A 245 17.37 17.06 8.82
CA VAL A 245 16.05 17.24 9.47
C VAL A 245 14.90 17.02 8.48
N THR A 246 15.01 17.48 7.23
CA THR A 246 14.02 17.20 6.18
C THR A 246 13.91 15.69 5.91
N CYS A 247 15.03 14.97 5.84
CA CYS A 247 15.05 13.51 5.66
C CYS A 247 14.44 12.76 6.86
N VAL A 248 14.65 13.24 8.11
CA VAL A 248 13.95 12.69 9.29
C VAL A 248 12.43 12.92 9.19
N ALA A 249 12.00 14.14 8.86
CA ALA A 249 10.59 14.47 8.74
C ALA A 249 9.90 13.62 7.65
N ALA A 250 10.52 13.47 6.48
CA ALA A 250 10.06 12.58 5.42
C ALA A 250 9.97 11.13 5.92
N GLY A 251 11.03 10.62 6.56
CA GLY A 251 11.05 9.27 7.12
C GLY A 251 9.91 9.00 8.12
N ILE A 252 9.63 9.95 9.01
CA ILE A 252 8.51 9.87 9.95
C ILE A 252 7.17 9.84 9.19
N ILE A 253 6.92 10.81 8.31
CA ILE A 253 5.67 10.92 7.56
C ILE A 253 5.40 9.64 6.74
N THR A 254 6.41 9.15 6.01
CA THR A 254 6.27 7.93 5.21
C THR A 254 6.10 6.68 6.07
N THR A 255 6.69 6.63 7.27
CA THR A 255 6.43 5.56 8.25
C THR A 255 4.98 5.60 8.72
N LEU A 256 4.44 6.77 9.04
CA LEU A 256 3.04 6.92 9.48
C LEU A 256 2.07 6.41 8.40
N PHE A 257 2.25 6.82 7.14
CA PHE A 257 1.43 6.34 6.02
C PHE A 257 1.65 4.85 5.68
N SER A 258 2.70 4.21 6.20
CA SER A 258 2.92 2.78 5.94
C SER A 258 1.95 1.86 6.69
N PHE A 259 1.33 2.32 7.78
CA PHE A 259 0.43 1.50 8.60
C PHE A 259 -1.04 1.88 8.43
N LYS A 260 -1.93 0.87 8.37
CA LYS A 260 -3.40 1.03 8.24
C LYS A 260 -4.02 1.78 9.43
N SER A 261 -3.40 1.67 10.61
CA SER A 261 -3.69 2.47 11.79
C SER A 261 -2.38 2.72 12.53
N VAL A 262 -2.07 3.98 12.83
CA VAL A 262 -0.99 4.31 13.77
C VAL A 262 -1.63 4.69 15.09
N GLU A 263 -1.50 3.82 16.09
CA GLU A 263 -1.74 4.23 17.47
C GLU A 263 -0.54 5.06 17.93
N VAL A 264 -0.62 6.39 17.78
CA VAL A 264 0.33 7.29 18.42
C VAL A 264 0.05 7.27 19.92
N LYS A 265 0.63 6.27 20.61
CA LYS A 265 0.64 6.18 22.07
C LYS A 265 1.63 7.15 22.66
N THR A 266 1.15 7.85 23.67
CA THR A 266 1.83 8.99 24.26
C THR A 266 1.07 9.25 25.59
N ASN A 267 1.76 9.18 26.75
CA ASN A 267 1.23 8.63 28.04
C ASN A 267 1.14 9.62 29.25
N PHE A 268 0.55 10.80 29.04
CA PHE A 268 0.77 12.12 29.70
C PHE A 268 2.23 12.57 29.92
N GLN A 269 3.13 11.64 30.16
CA GLN A 269 4.39 11.50 29.41
C GLN A 269 4.06 11.40 27.89
N SER A 270 3.58 12.54 27.31
CA SER A 270 2.93 12.86 25.98
C SER A 270 1.41 12.51 25.82
N LEU A 271 0.64 12.87 24.77
CA LEU A 271 -0.85 12.64 24.71
C LEU A 271 -1.33 11.82 23.47
N SER A 272 -2.21 10.79 23.62
CA SER A 272 -2.70 9.94 22.49
C SER A 272 -3.88 10.56 21.73
N LEU A 273 -3.73 10.65 20.41
CA LEU A 273 -4.70 11.31 19.54
C LEU A 273 -4.94 10.45 18.30
N SER A 274 -6.07 9.75 18.27
CA SER A 274 -6.43 8.85 17.18
C SER A 274 -7.09 9.64 16.03
N TYR A 275 -6.38 9.76 14.92
CA TYR A 275 -7.03 10.10 13.65
C TYR A 275 -7.40 8.82 12.91
N LYS A 276 -8.70 8.67 12.66
CA LYS A 276 -9.27 7.69 11.74
C LYS A 276 -9.55 8.44 10.44
N PHE A 277 -8.82 8.09 9.38
CA PHE A 277 -9.07 8.55 8.02
C PHE A 277 -10.08 7.60 7.35
#